data_AF-A0A9C9JP29-F1
#
_entry.id   AF-A0A9C9JP29-F1
#
_cell.length_a   1.000
_cell.length_b   1.000
_cell.length_c   1.000
_cell.angle_alpha   90.00
_cell.angle_beta   90.00
_cell.angle_gamma   90.00
#
_symmetry.space_group_name_H-M   'P 1'
#
loop_
_entity.id
_entity.type
_entity.pdbx_description
1 polymer ?
#
loop_
_entity_poly.entity_id
_entity_poly.type
_entity_poly.pdbx_seq_one_letter_code
_entity_poly.pdbx_strand_id
1 'polypeptide(L)'
;MKSSFLVVTVMFLSLLGAATFLTYIYVEESFQNKIAHLSQENISLKKKNTALINKQNKIRQEVRNRRKLLITKKNDRAKLKIAKAPASMVPFAGAAVVAGFTAYEINGYCEDIKEYKKFEESLFGAIDEPPTEEEKYICGLNVDEVLLPELKKYSDLSIEWIVENYDDLISSLKKEFDE
;
A
#
# COMPACT_ATOMS: atom_id res chain seq x y z
N MET A 1 38.67 78.71 -36.04
CA MET A 1 37.49 77.80 -36.06
C MET A 1 37.82 76.31 -36.10
N LYS A 2 38.90 75.85 -36.78
CA LYS A 2 39.22 74.40 -36.88
C LYS A 2 39.60 73.72 -35.55
N SER A 3 40.30 74.39 -34.64
CA SER A 3 40.73 73.78 -33.35
C SER A 3 39.57 73.58 -32.37
N SER A 4 38.64 74.54 -32.25
CA SER A 4 37.48 74.43 -31.38
C SER A 4 36.51 73.31 -31.81
N PHE A 5 36.35 73.08 -33.13
CA PHE A 5 35.52 71.99 -33.63
C PHE A 5 36.11 70.61 -33.29
N LEU A 6 37.44 70.47 -33.39
CA LEU A 6 38.16 69.25 -33.07
C LEU A 6 38.05 68.89 -31.57
N VAL A 7 38.18 69.89 -30.68
CA VAL A 7 38.01 69.70 -29.23
C VAL A 7 36.58 69.26 -28.87
N VAL A 8 35.56 69.87 -29.49
CA VAL A 8 34.16 69.49 -29.25
C VAL A 8 33.89 68.08 -29.75
N THR A 9 34.40 67.68 -30.92
CA THR A 9 34.23 66.31 -31.42
C THR A 9 34.94 65.27 -30.55
N VAL A 10 36.13 65.58 -30.02
CA VAL A 10 36.86 64.67 -29.13
C VAL A 10 36.15 64.53 -27.78
N MET A 11 35.60 65.62 -27.24
CA MET A 11 34.76 65.55 -26.03
C MET A 11 33.48 64.74 -26.27
N PHE A 12 32.82 64.90 -27.42
CA PHE A 12 31.61 64.13 -27.74
C PHE A 12 31.91 62.64 -27.89
N LEU A 13 33.02 62.29 -28.56
CA LEU A 13 33.49 60.91 -28.71
C LEU A 13 33.86 60.27 -27.37
N SER A 14 34.49 61.01 -26.45
CA SER A 14 34.81 60.50 -25.10
C SER A 14 33.57 60.33 -24.22
N LEU A 15 32.59 61.23 -24.32
CA LEU A 15 31.28 61.11 -23.67
C LEU A 15 30.47 59.91 -24.21
N LEU A 16 30.46 59.70 -25.52
CA LEU A 16 29.83 58.54 -26.15
C LEU A 16 30.51 57.23 -25.72
N GLY A 17 31.85 57.19 -25.74
CA GLY A 17 32.62 56.04 -25.29
C GLY A 17 32.35 55.68 -23.82
N ALA A 18 32.31 56.67 -22.93
CA ALA A 18 32.00 56.46 -21.52
C ALA A 18 30.57 55.94 -21.30
N ALA A 19 29.57 56.48 -22.02
CA ALA A 19 28.18 56.03 -21.93
C ALA A 19 28.01 54.58 -22.42
N THR A 20 28.69 54.19 -23.50
CA THR A 20 28.66 52.80 -23.99
C THR A 20 29.35 51.81 -23.05
N PHE A 21 30.43 52.23 -22.38
CA PHE A 21 31.13 51.39 -21.42
C PHE A 21 30.31 51.14 -20.15
N LEU A 22 29.64 52.18 -19.62
CA LEU A 22 28.77 52.06 -18.45
C LEU A 22 27.53 51.20 -18.75
N THR A 23 26.94 51.33 -19.93
CA THR A 23 25.80 50.49 -20.33
C THR A 23 26.21 49.03 -20.53
N TYR A 24 27.40 48.77 -21.09
CA TYR A 24 27.95 47.41 -21.20
C TYR A 24 28.17 46.76 -19.82
N ILE A 25 28.80 47.46 -18.88
CA ILE A 25 29.01 46.97 -17.50
C ILE A 25 27.66 46.66 -16.83
N TYR A 26 26.69 47.56 -16.95
CA TYR A 26 25.37 47.36 -16.34
C TYR A 26 24.63 46.14 -16.93
N VAL A 27 24.70 45.96 -18.25
CA VAL A 27 24.09 44.81 -18.94
C VAL A 27 24.79 43.51 -18.53
N GLU A 28 26.12 43.49 -18.48
CA GLU A 28 26.90 42.33 -18.07
C GLU A 28 26.62 41.94 -16.62
N GLU A 29 26.60 42.90 -15.69
CA GLU A 29 26.26 42.68 -14.29
C GLU A 29 24.83 42.16 -14.11
N SER A 30 23.86 42.74 -14.83
CA SER A 30 22.47 42.26 -14.82
C SER A 30 22.34 40.82 -15.34
N PHE A 31 23.10 40.48 -16.37
CA PHE A 31 23.12 39.13 -16.95
C PHE A 31 23.77 38.11 -16.02
N GLN A 32 24.92 38.46 -15.42
CA GLN A 32 25.60 37.62 -14.43
C GLN A 32 24.72 37.40 -13.19
N ASN A 33 24.03 38.44 -12.71
CA ASN A 33 23.09 38.31 -11.60
C ASN A 33 21.92 37.37 -11.93
N LYS A 34 21.38 37.43 -13.16
CA LYS A 34 20.35 36.48 -13.61
C LYS A 34 20.87 35.05 -13.71
N ILE A 35 22.08 34.85 -14.23
CA ILE A 35 22.71 33.51 -14.30
C ILE A 35 22.93 32.96 -12.89
N ALA A 36 23.44 33.78 -11.96
CA ALA A 36 23.63 33.38 -10.57
C ALA A 36 22.31 33.01 -9.90
N HIS A 37 21.25 33.81 -10.08
CA HIS A 37 19.92 33.52 -9.56
C HIS A 37 19.36 32.21 -10.13
N LEU A 38 19.39 32.02 -11.44
CA LEU A 38 18.92 30.79 -12.09
C LEU A 38 19.72 29.56 -11.64
N SER A 39 21.03 29.71 -11.45
CA SER A 39 21.88 28.64 -10.91
C SER A 39 21.47 28.25 -9.50
N GLN A 40 21.24 29.23 -8.62
CA GLN A 40 20.76 28.99 -7.25
C GLN A 40 19.36 28.35 -7.24
N GLU A 41 18.46 28.80 -8.10
CA GLU A 41 17.12 28.23 -8.23
C GLU A 41 17.18 26.78 -8.71
N ASN A 42 18.04 26.48 -9.69
CA ASN A 42 18.24 25.11 -10.18
C ASN A 42 18.81 24.19 -9.09
N ILE A 43 19.77 24.66 -8.30
CA ILE A 43 20.30 23.93 -7.13
C ILE A 43 19.19 23.68 -6.10
N SER A 44 18.37 24.69 -5.81
CA SER A 44 17.23 24.59 -4.88
C SER A 44 16.19 23.58 -5.38
N LEU A 45 15.83 23.64 -6.66
CA LEU A 45 14.91 22.71 -7.30
C LEU A 45 15.45 21.28 -7.30
N LYS A 46 16.73 21.08 -7.60
CA LYS A 46 17.38 19.76 -7.49
C LYS A 46 17.27 19.21 -6.07
N LYS A 47 17.57 20.03 -5.06
CA LYS A 47 17.44 19.62 -3.65
C LYS A 47 16.01 19.24 -3.28
N LYS A 48 15.02 20.03 -3.71
CA LYS A 48 13.59 19.72 -3.52
C LYS A 48 13.19 18.43 -4.22
N ASN A 49 13.64 18.23 -5.46
CA ASN A 49 13.34 17.03 -6.22
C ASN A 49 13.93 15.77 -5.55
N THR A 50 15.19 15.82 -5.11
CA THR A 50 15.80 14.72 -4.34
C THR A 50 15.03 14.42 -3.05
N ALA A 51 14.58 15.46 -2.34
CA ALA A 51 13.77 15.27 -1.12
C ALA A 51 12.40 14.63 -1.43
N LEU A 52 11.76 15.00 -2.54
CA LEU A 52 10.51 14.39 -2.98
C LEU A 52 10.69 12.93 -3.39
N ILE A 53 11.75 12.61 -4.14
CA ILE A 53 12.11 11.23 -4.51
C ILE A 53 12.31 10.38 -3.25
N ASN A 54 13.06 10.89 -2.27
CA ASN A 54 13.27 10.18 -1.00
C ASN A 54 11.96 9.94 -0.24
N LYS A 55 11.06 10.93 -0.21
CA LYS A 55 9.72 10.76 0.38
C LYS A 55 8.91 9.71 -0.37
N GLN A 56 8.91 9.74 -1.71
CA GLN A 56 8.19 8.76 -2.53
C GLN A 56 8.70 7.34 -2.28
N ASN A 57 10.03 7.15 -2.21
CA ASN A 57 10.63 5.85 -1.90
C ASN A 57 10.24 5.36 -0.50
N LYS A 58 10.22 6.25 0.50
CA LYS A 58 9.78 5.92 1.85
C LYS A 58 8.30 5.48 1.88
N ILE A 59 7.42 6.20 1.19
CA ILE A 59 5.99 5.85 1.09
C ILE A 59 5.84 4.49 0.40
N ARG A 60 6.55 4.25 -0.70
CA ARG A 60 6.53 2.96 -1.40
C ARG A 60 6.96 1.82 -0.48
N GLN A 61 7.99 2.02 0.33
CA GLN A 61 8.45 1.03 1.31
C GLN A 61 7.41 0.79 2.43
N GLU A 62 6.78 1.85 2.96
CA GLU A 62 5.73 1.74 3.97
C GLU A 62 4.50 0.98 3.45
N VAL A 63 4.08 1.23 2.21
CA VAL A 63 2.98 0.50 1.56
C VAL A 63 3.33 -0.98 1.41
N ARG A 64 4.54 -1.30 0.94
CA ARG A 64 5.02 -2.69 0.84
C ARG A 64 5.03 -3.39 2.20
N ASN A 65 5.50 -2.71 3.24
CA ASN A 65 5.51 -3.26 4.60
C ASN A 65 4.09 -3.50 5.12
N ARG A 66 3.14 -2.60 4.82
CA ARG A 66 1.72 -2.81 5.16
C ARG A 66 1.11 -3.99 4.42
N ARG A 67 1.45 -4.20 3.14
CA ARG A 67 1.04 -5.40 2.40
C ARG A 67 1.51 -6.68 3.09
N LYS A 68 2.79 -6.75 3.47
CA LYS A 68 3.34 -7.92 4.19
C LYS A 68 2.59 -8.16 5.50
N LEU A 69 2.37 -7.12 6.30
CA LEU A 69 1.62 -7.23 7.56
C LEU A 69 0.17 -7.69 7.33
N LEU A 70 -0.48 -7.22 6.26
CA LEU A 70 -1.82 -7.66 5.89
C LEU A 70 -1.83 -9.16 5.57
N ILE A 71 -0.90 -9.62 4.73
CA ILE A 71 -0.77 -11.04 4.36
C ILE A 71 -0.57 -11.90 5.61
N THR A 72 0.40 -11.56 6.47
CA THR A 72 0.67 -12.32 7.70
C THR A 72 -0.55 -12.35 8.62
N LYS A 73 -1.21 -11.21 8.85
CA LYS A 73 -2.42 -11.13 9.68
C LYS A 73 -3.58 -11.98 9.14
N LYS A 74 -3.73 -12.02 7.81
CA LYS A 74 -4.75 -12.83 7.15
C LYS A 74 -4.41 -14.33 7.21
N ASN A 75 -3.12 -14.68 7.11
CA ASN A 75 -2.63 -16.04 7.29
C ASN A 75 -2.94 -16.56 8.69
N ASP A 76 -2.61 -15.78 9.72
CA ASP A 76 -2.85 -16.16 11.11
C ASP A 76 -4.34 -16.31 11.40
N ARG A 77 -5.19 -15.45 10.83
CA ARG A 77 -6.65 -15.57 10.92
C ARG A 77 -7.17 -16.81 10.22
N ALA A 78 -6.65 -17.15 9.04
CA ALA A 78 -7.03 -18.36 8.31
C ALA A 78 -6.70 -19.60 9.15
N LYS A 79 -5.46 -19.71 9.65
CA LYS A 79 -5.02 -20.80 10.53
C LYS A 79 -5.89 -20.92 11.77
N LEU A 80 -6.18 -19.80 12.44
CA LEU A 80 -7.02 -19.78 13.63
C LEU A 80 -8.46 -20.22 13.33
N LYS A 81 -9.03 -19.81 12.20
CA LYS A 81 -10.38 -20.21 11.80
C LYS A 81 -10.46 -21.70 11.48
N ILE A 82 -9.50 -22.22 10.71
CA ILE A 82 -9.38 -23.66 10.43
C ILE A 82 -9.30 -24.45 11.73
N ALA A 83 -8.41 -24.06 12.65
CA ALA A 83 -8.23 -24.76 13.92
C ALA A 83 -9.47 -24.70 14.83
N LYS A 84 -10.26 -23.62 14.76
CA LYS A 84 -11.48 -23.45 15.57
C LYS A 84 -12.75 -23.98 14.91
N ALA A 85 -12.71 -24.29 13.62
CA ALA A 85 -13.88 -24.71 12.88
C ALA A 85 -14.62 -25.91 13.53
N PRO A 86 -13.92 -26.96 14.03
CA PRO A 86 -14.61 -28.07 14.70
C PRO A 86 -15.35 -27.65 15.96
N ALA A 87 -14.79 -26.74 16.74
CA ALA A 87 -15.42 -26.24 17.96
C ALA A 87 -16.60 -25.29 17.69
N SER A 88 -16.65 -24.66 16.51
CA SER A 88 -17.78 -23.81 16.10
C SER A 88 -18.92 -24.57 15.43
N MET A 89 -18.79 -25.89 15.29
CA MET A 89 -19.81 -26.72 14.67
C MET A 89 -21.00 -26.89 15.62
N VAL A 90 -22.15 -26.39 15.19
CA VAL A 90 -23.42 -26.55 15.90
C VAL A 90 -24.01 -27.90 15.51
N PRO A 91 -24.66 -28.65 16.43
CA PRO A 91 -25.33 -29.92 16.12
C PRO A 91 -26.21 -29.92 14.86
N PHE A 92 -26.85 -28.80 14.56
CA PHE A 92 -27.73 -28.64 13.39
C PHE A 92 -27.00 -28.16 12.12
N ALA A 93 -25.83 -27.52 12.27
CA ALA A 93 -25.02 -27.05 11.16
C ALA A 93 -23.99 -28.13 10.83
N GLY A 94 -24.32 -29.00 9.86
CA GLY A 94 -23.44 -30.10 9.47
C GLY A 94 -22.05 -29.64 9.00
N ALA A 95 -21.07 -30.55 9.04
CA ALA A 95 -19.67 -30.31 8.68
C ALA A 95 -19.46 -29.56 7.35
N ALA A 96 -20.28 -29.87 6.33
CA ALA A 96 -20.20 -29.20 5.03
C ALA A 96 -20.53 -27.70 5.08
N VAL A 97 -21.47 -27.31 5.95
CA VAL A 97 -21.86 -25.90 6.14
C VAL A 97 -20.73 -25.12 6.79
N VAL A 98 -20.14 -25.66 7.86
CA VAL A 98 -19.01 -25.05 8.56
C VAL A 98 -17.78 -24.93 7.64
N ALA A 99 -17.49 -25.98 6.86
CA ALA A 99 -16.43 -25.94 5.85
C ALA A 99 -16.67 -24.87 4.79
N GLY A 100 -17.88 -24.82 4.22
CA GLY A 100 -18.24 -23.82 3.22
C GLY A 100 -18.12 -22.38 3.74
N PHE A 101 -18.57 -22.10 4.97
CA PHE A 101 -18.38 -20.77 5.58
C PHE A 101 -16.90 -20.43 5.79
N THR A 102 -16.12 -21.39 6.28
CA THR A 102 -14.68 -21.20 6.49
C THR A 102 -13.96 -20.96 5.16
N ALA A 103 -14.34 -21.70 4.11
CA ALA A 103 -13.83 -21.54 2.75
C ALA A 103 -14.15 -20.17 2.17
N TYR A 104 -15.40 -19.72 2.32
CA TYR A 104 -15.83 -18.40 1.90
C TYR A 104 -15.03 -17.27 2.56
N GLU A 105 -14.82 -17.34 3.88
CA GLU A 105 -14.05 -16.32 4.60
C GLU A 105 -12.57 -16.29 4.22
N ILE A 106 -11.95 -17.47 4.02
CA ILE A 106 -10.56 -17.58 3.60
C ILE A 106 -10.38 -17.08 2.16
N ASN A 107 -11.33 -17.36 1.27
CA ASN A 107 -11.35 -16.80 -0.08
C ASN A 107 -11.40 -15.26 -0.03
N GLY A 108 -12.23 -14.70 0.85
CA GLY A 108 -12.28 -13.25 1.09
C GLY A 108 -10.93 -12.67 1.54
N TYR A 109 -10.13 -13.42 2.28
CA TYR A 109 -8.77 -12.98 2.65
C TYR A 109 -7.83 -12.87 1.45
N CYS A 110 -7.93 -13.80 0.49
CA CYS A 110 -7.18 -13.71 -0.75
C CYS A 110 -7.64 -12.52 -1.61
N GLU A 111 -8.95 -12.24 -1.64
CA GLU A 111 -9.51 -11.08 -2.35
C GLU A 111 -9.00 -9.76 -1.75
N ASP A 112 -8.99 -9.62 -0.42
CA ASP A 112 -8.44 -8.44 0.26
C ASP A 112 -6.96 -8.19 -0.11
N ILE A 113 -6.16 -9.26 -0.20
CA ILE A 113 -4.75 -9.16 -0.60
C ILE A 113 -4.63 -8.72 -2.06
N LYS A 114 -5.44 -9.28 -2.97
CA LYS A 114 -5.48 -8.90 -4.38
C LYS A 114 -5.92 -7.44 -4.56
N GLU A 115 -6.93 -6.99 -3.81
CA GLU A 115 -7.38 -5.60 -3.83
C GLU A 115 -6.29 -4.66 -3.35
N TYR A 116 -5.60 -5.01 -2.26
CA TYR A 116 -4.47 -4.21 -1.76
C TYR A 116 -3.34 -4.11 -2.79
N LYS A 117 -3.07 -5.19 -3.52
CA LYS A 117 -2.07 -5.20 -4.61
C LYS A 117 -2.51 -4.27 -5.76
N LYS A 118 -3.78 -4.33 -6.20
CA LYS A 118 -4.31 -3.38 -7.20
C LYS A 118 -4.21 -1.93 -6.74
N PHE A 119 -4.45 -1.66 -5.46
CA PHE A 119 -4.24 -0.34 -4.88
C PHE A 119 -2.77 0.10 -4.97
N GLU A 120 -1.83 -0.76 -4.58
CA GLU A 120 -0.39 -0.47 -4.71
C GLU A 120 0.02 -0.22 -6.17
N GLU A 121 -0.50 -1.01 -7.11
CA GLU A 121 -0.29 -0.83 -8.54
C GLU A 121 -0.83 0.54 -9.02
N SER A 122 -2.02 0.95 -8.57
CA SER A 122 -2.59 2.25 -8.91
C SER A 122 -1.75 3.44 -8.42
N LEU A 123 -1.02 3.27 -7.30
CA LEU A 123 -0.15 4.32 -6.74
C LEU A 123 1.23 4.38 -7.42
N PHE A 124 1.76 3.25 -7.87
CA PHE A 124 3.18 3.11 -8.21
C PHE A 124 3.45 2.52 -9.59
N GLY A 125 2.41 2.17 -10.35
CA GLY A 125 2.45 1.63 -11.71
C GLY A 125 2.68 0.12 -11.77
N ALA A 126 3.75 -0.38 -11.15
CA ALA A 126 4.10 -1.79 -11.17
C ALA A 126 4.37 -2.35 -9.77
N ILE A 127 3.99 -3.61 -9.59
CA ILE A 127 4.35 -4.42 -8.42
C ILE A 127 5.53 -5.31 -8.81
N ASP A 128 6.72 -5.01 -8.30
CA ASP A 128 7.94 -5.74 -8.67
C ASP A 128 8.15 -7.07 -7.91
N GLU A 129 7.27 -7.40 -6.96
CA GLU A 129 7.48 -8.52 -6.04
C GLU A 129 6.56 -9.71 -6.35
N PRO A 130 7.12 -10.93 -6.50
CA PRO A 130 6.32 -12.14 -6.66
C PRO A 130 5.50 -12.44 -5.38
N PRO A 131 4.43 -13.25 -5.49
CA PRO A 131 3.65 -13.68 -4.33
C PRO A 131 4.52 -14.35 -3.28
N THR A 132 4.32 -14.00 -2.01
CA THR A 132 4.98 -14.67 -0.88
C THR A 132 4.43 -16.08 -0.69
N GLU A 133 5.15 -16.95 0.01
CA GLU A 133 4.65 -18.30 0.34
C GLU A 133 3.36 -18.26 1.17
N GLU A 134 3.23 -17.26 2.05
CA GLU A 134 2.01 -17.03 2.83
C GLU A 134 0.82 -16.64 1.93
N GLU A 135 1.06 -15.79 0.94
CA GLU A 135 0.05 -15.43 -0.05
C GLU A 135 -0.37 -16.64 -0.89
N LYS A 136 0.60 -17.42 -1.37
CA LYS A 136 0.33 -18.68 -2.10
C LYS A 136 -0.47 -19.66 -1.27
N TYR A 137 -0.13 -19.80 0.01
CA TYR A 137 -0.85 -20.67 0.93
C TYR A 137 -2.32 -20.24 1.06
N ILE A 138 -2.60 -18.99 1.43
CA ILE A 138 -3.99 -18.51 1.62
C ILE A 138 -4.78 -18.59 0.32
N CYS A 139 -4.20 -18.15 -0.80
CA CYS A 139 -4.90 -18.10 -2.08
C CYS A 139 -5.00 -19.45 -2.79
N GLY A 140 -4.23 -20.45 -2.38
CA GLY A 140 -4.25 -21.81 -2.92
C GLY A 140 -4.85 -22.83 -1.95
N LEU A 141 -5.32 -22.41 -0.78
CA LEU A 141 -5.85 -23.30 0.24
C LEU A 141 -7.22 -23.85 -0.20
N ASN A 142 -7.26 -25.15 -0.50
CA ASN A 142 -8.53 -25.85 -0.61
C ASN A 142 -9.04 -26.21 0.79
N VAL A 143 -9.88 -25.32 1.35
CA VAL A 143 -10.40 -25.45 2.70
C VAL A 143 -11.24 -26.73 2.85
N ASP A 144 -11.98 -27.12 1.82
CA ASP A 144 -12.82 -28.32 1.87
C ASP A 144 -11.98 -29.59 2.03
N GLU A 145 -10.88 -29.71 1.27
CA GLU A 145 -9.96 -30.85 1.38
C GLU A 145 -9.29 -30.94 2.77
N VAL A 146 -8.95 -29.79 3.36
CA VAL A 146 -8.28 -29.73 4.66
C VAL A 146 -9.25 -29.92 5.82
N LEU A 147 -10.46 -29.37 5.73
CA LEU A 147 -11.36 -29.18 6.85
C LEU A 147 -12.51 -30.20 6.90
N LEU A 148 -13.04 -30.63 5.75
CA LEU A 148 -14.17 -31.57 5.72
C LEU A 148 -13.89 -32.91 6.40
N PRO A 149 -12.71 -33.56 6.24
CA PRO A 149 -12.44 -34.83 6.89
C PRO A 149 -12.45 -34.71 8.42
N GLU A 150 -11.83 -33.65 8.93
CA GLU A 150 -11.73 -33.40 10.37
C GLU A 150 -13.10 -33.05 10.94
N LEU A 151 -13.84 -32.15 10.27
CA LEU A 151 -15.20 -31.79 10.69
C LEU A 151 -16.16 -32.97 10.65
N LYS A 152 -16.05 -33.87 9.67
CA LYS A 152 -16.88 -35.09 9.62
C LYS A 152 -16.63 -35.97 10.83
N LYS A 153 -15.37 -36.20 11.21
CA LYS A 153 -15.04 -36.97 12.42
C LYS A 153 -15.67 -36.37 13.67
N TYR A 154 -15.58 -35.05 13.86
CA TYR A 154 -16.23 -34.37 14.98
C TYR A 154 -17.77 -34.41 14.89
N SER A 155 -18.31 -34.35 13.67
CA SER A 155 -19.75 -34.40 13.41
C SER A 155 -20.30 -35.76 13.80
N ASP A 156 -19.64 -36.83 13.38
CA ASP A 156 -20.04 -38.20 13.68
C ASP A 156 -19.99 -38.44 15.20
N LEU A 157 -18.93 -37.99 15.88
CA LEU A 157 -18.83 -38.04 17.35
C LEU A 157 -19.93 -37.25 18.06
N SER A 158 -20.27 -36.06 17.54
CA SER A 158 -21.34 -35.24 18.11
C SER A 158 -22.72 -35.85 17.90
N ILE A 159 -22.95 -36.47 16.74
CA ILE A 159 -24.19 -37.19 16.43
C ILE A 159 -24.30 -38.43 17.33
N GLU A 160 -23.22 -39.18 17.50
CA GLU A 160 -23.18 -40.34 18.39
C GLU A 160 -23.55 -39.94 19.83
N TRP A 161 -22.92 -38.89 20.37
CA TRP A 161 -23.28 -38.37 21.69
C TRP A 161 -24.73 -37.89 21.79
N ILE A 162 -25.25 -37.18 20.77
CA ILE A 162 -26.65 -36.72 20.74
C ILE A 162 -27.60 -37.91 20.74
N VAL A 163 -27.31 -38.96 19.97
CA VAL A 163 -28.15 -40.17 19.91
C VAL A 163 -28.14 -40.89 21.25
N GLU A 164 -26.96 -41.02 21.88
CA GLU A 164 -26.83 -41.67 23.20
C GLU A 164 -27.55 -40.89 24.31
N ASN A 165 -27.58 -39.57 24.22
CA ASN A 165 -28.12 -38.69 25.27
C ASN A 165 -29.44 -38.02 24.85
N TYR A 166 -30.10 -38.54 23.80
CA TYR A 166 -31.23 -37.89 23.15
C TYR A 166 -32.40 -37.65 24.11
N ASP A 167 -32.80 -38.67 24.86
CA ASP A 167 -33.92 -38.60 25.79
C ASP A 167 -33.65 -37.60 26.92
N ASP A 168 -32.42 -37.54 27.43
CA ASP A 168 -32.01 -36.65 28.50
C ASP A 168 -31.95 -35.19 28.02
N LEU A 169 -31.43 -34.97 26.81
CA LEU A 169 -31.41 -33.67 26.14
C LEU A 169 -32.84 -33.15 25.87
N ILE A 170 -33.74 -33.98 25.35
CA ILE A 170 -35.14 -33.62 25.10
C ILE A 170 -35.86 -33.31 26.41
N SER A 171 -35.58 -34.06 27.48
CA SER A 171 -36.18 -33.80 28.80
C SER A 171 -35.70 -32.48 29.42
N SER A 172 -34.42 -32.16 29.25
CA SER A 172 -33.81 -30.91 29.71
C SER A 172 -34.35 -29.71 28.94
N LEU A 173 -34.45 -29.81 27.61
CA LEU A 173 -35.03 -28.76 26.76
C LEU A 173 -36.51 -28.55 27.06
N LYS A 174 -37.29 -29.61 27.28
CA LYS A 174 -38.71 -29.46 27.68
C LYS A 174 -38.85 -28.71 29.00
N LYS A 175 -38.03 -29.02 30.00
CA LYS A 175 -38.01 -28.28 31.27
C LYS A 175 -37.68 -26.81 31.09
N GLU A 176 -36.74 -26.49 30.22
CA GLU A 176 -36.31 -25.11 29.96
C GLU A 176 -37.35 -24.29 29.15
N PHE A 177 -38.24 -24.97 28.41
CA PHE A 177 -39.34 -24.33 27.66
C PHE A 177 -40.69 -24.32 28.40
N ASP A 178 -40.86 -25.13 29.45
CA ASP A 178 -42.06 -25.17 30.30
C ASP A 178 -41.93 -24.27 31.57
N GLU A 179 -40.79 -23.59 31.78
CA GLU A 179 -40.60 -22.46 32.72
C GLU A 179 -40.75 -21.09 32.01
#